data_AF-A0A3M4KMP9-F1
#
_entry.id   AF-A0A3M4KMP9-F1
#
_cell.length_a   1.000
_cell.length_b   1.000
_cell.length_c   1.000
_cell.angle_alpha   90.00
_cell.angle_beta   90.00
_cell.angle_gamma   90.00
#
_symmetry.space_group_name_H-M   'P 1'
#
loop_
_entity.id
_entity.type
_entity.pdbx_description
1 polymer ?
#
loop_
_entity_poly.entity_id
_entity_poly.type
_entity_poly.pdbx_seq_one_letter_code
_entity_poly.pdbx_strand_id
1 'polypeptide(L)'
;MILLLVSASFLSSHYCYSIEMKRALERHGKNECSVVPVILRACDWSHTPLGQLLAIPTDGKPITSWANPDEAYTDVVRQIRKLLSHHSKAASIQTAANVSAHTPGPFSATARQPDRPQRSSNLRLRKEFTDYDKDQFAHSGFQYIKRFFENSLGELGTRNPGVQGTMRSISDVRFTASIYRDGRVIAECAIAIGENFGRNSITYSGQVSSNGYNEILSVEADDQDIHFKSQMGSSLNGRNSKLSEEGAAEFFWDLLIGRLQR
;
A
#
# COMPACT_ATOMS: atom_id res chain seq x y z
N MET A 1 -7.55 6.84 11.14
CA MET A 1 -8.03 5.53 11.58
C MET A 1 -7.60 4.51 10.54
N ILE A 2 -7.09 3.36 10.96
CA ILE A 2 -6.64 2.25 10.11
C ILE A 2 -7.42 1.01 10.55
N LEU A 3 -7.97 0.27 9.58
CA LEU A 3 -8.69 -0.99 9.83
C LEU A 3 -7.81 -2.15 9.36
N LEU A 4 -7.60 -3.14 10.21
CA LEU A 4 -6.83 -4.34 9.87
C LEU A 4 -7.79 -5.50 9.68
N LEU A 5 -7.85 -6.08 8.48
CA LEU A 5 -8.75 -7.19 8.16
C LEU A 5 -8.09 -8.52 8.54
N VAL A 6 -8.35 -8.99 9.76
CA VAL A 6 -7.60 -10.07 10.39
C VAL A 6 -8.14 -11.44 9.98
N SER A 7 -7.24 -12.30 9.53
CA SER A 7 -7.46 -13.70 9.18
C SER A 7 -6.15 -14.47 9.31
N ALA A 8 -6.19 -15.81 9.25
CA ALA A 8 -4.98 -16.62 9.26
C ALA A 8 -4.00 -16.22 8.14
N SER A 9 -4.50 -15.96 6.92
CA SER A 9 -3.69 -15.48 5.79
C SER A 9 -3.06 -14.11 6.03
N PHE A 10 -3.75 -13.23 6.77
CA PHE A 10 -3.23 -11.92 7.16
C PHE A 10 -2.15 -12.05 8.25
N LEU A 11 -2.32 -12.95 9.22
CA LEU A 11 -1.31 -13.19 10.27
C LEU A 11 -0.05 -13.87 9.70
N SER A 12 -0.22 -14.82 8.78
CA SER A 12 0.88 -15.58 8.19
C SER A 12 1.74 -14.78 7.20
N SER A 13 1.25 -13.66 6.69
CA SER A 13 1.91 -12.94 5.58
C SER A 13 2.97 -11.92 6.01
N HIS A 14 3.56 -12.02 7.21
CA HIS A 14 4.52 -11.07 7.83
C HIS A 14 3.93 -10.06 8.84
N TYR A 15 2.84 -10.39 9.56
CA TYR A 15 2.20 -9.51 10.55
C TYR A 15 3.22 -8.88 11.54
N CYS A 16 4.00 -9.65 12.30
CA CYS A 16 4.96 -9.06 13.28
C CYS A 16 6.16 -8.32 12.68
N TYR A 17 6.39 -8.35 11.36
CA TYR A 17 7.59 -7.81 10.72
C TYR A 17 7.32 -6.77 9.62
N SER A 18 6.08 -6.61 9.17
CA SER A 18 5.73 -5.58 8.19
C SER A 18 5.89 -4.19 8.81
N ILE A 19 6.62 -3.34 8.09
CA ILE A 19 6.97 -1.98 8.53
C ILE A 19 5.70 -1.15 8.73
N GLU A 20 4.69 -1.34 7.87
CA GLU A 20 3.41 -0.65 7.90
C GLU A 20 2.65 -0.93 9.19
N MET A 21 2.66 -2.17 9.64
CA MET A 21 1.92 -2.55 10.82
C MET A 21 2.60 -2.10 12.10
N LYS A 22 3.93 -2.26 12.20
CA LYS A 22 4.70 -1.71 13.33
C LYS A 22 4.48 -0.20 13.46
N ARG A 23 4.57 0.52 12.35
CA ARG A 23 4.33 1.97 12.32
C ARG A 23 2.88 2.34 12.66
N ALA A 24 1.90 1.57 12.18
CA ALA A 24 0.51 1.78 12.54
C ALA A 24 0.29 1.60 14.05
N LEU A 25 0.86 0.55 14.65
CA LEU A 25 0.81 0.29 16.09
C LEU A 25 1.55 1.36 16.91
N GLU A 26 2.70 1.85 16.44
CA GLU A 26 3.42 2.95 17.09
C GLU A 26 2.61 4.25 17.08
N ARG A 27 2.01 4.61 15.93
CA ARG A 27 1.13 5.78 15.83
C ARG A 27 -0.13 5.63 16.66
N HIS A 28 -0.60 4.40 16.85
CA HIS A 28 -1.69 4.10 17.77
C HIS A 28 -1.29 4.32 19.21
N GLY A 29 -0.13 3.81 19.64
CA GLY A 29 0.41 4.05 20.98
C GLY A 29 0.67 5.55 21.26
N LYS A 30 0.97 6.34 20.22
CA LYS A 30 1.12 7.81 20.31
C LYS A 30 -0.19 8.59 20.21
N ASN A 31 -1.34 7.93 20.09
CA ASN A 31 -2.65 8.55 19.86
C ASN A 31 -2.76 9.41 18.57
N GLU A 32 -1.85 9.23 17.62
CA GLU A 32 -1.86 9.94 16.33
C GLU A 32 -2.80 9.30 15.30
N CYS A 33 -3.10 8.01 15.47
CA CYS A 33 -4.05 7.28 14.64
C CYS A 33 -4.68 6.11 15.41
N SER A 34 -5.99 5.93 15.31
CA SER A 34 -6.65 4.72 15.83
C SER A 34 -6.44 3.52 14.89
N VAL A 35 -5.88 2.42 15.39
CA VAL A 35 -5.78 1.13 14.69
C VAL A 35 -6.83 0.18 15.27
N VAL A 36 -7.64 -0.41 14.41
CA VAL A 36 -8.77 -1.25 14.82
C VAL A 36 -8.70 -2.59 14.08
N PRO A 37 -8.44 -3.70 14.79
CA PRO A 37 -8.55 -5.04 14.23
C PRO A 37 -10.00 -5.38 13.90
N VAL A 38 -10.27 -5.85 12.68
CA VAL A 38 -11.56 -6.39 12.24
C VAL A 38 -11.39 -7.88 11.99
N ILE A 39 -11.92 -8.71 12.87
CA ILE A 39 -11.71 -10.17 12.84
C ILE A 39 -12.63 -10.80 11.80
N LEU A 40 -12.10 -11.11 10.62
CA LEU A 40 -12.87 -11.75 9.55
C LEU A 40 -13.06 -13.24 9.80
N ARG A 41 -11.97 -13.93 10.17
CA ARG A 41 -11.92 -15.39 10.34
C ARG A 41 -11.29 -15.77 11.68
N ALA A 42 -11.70 -16.92 12.21
CA ALA A 42 -11.08 -17.51 13.40
C ALA A 42 -9.58 -17.73 13.15
N CYS A 43 -8.75 -17.15 14.01
CA CYS A 43 -7.31 -17.27 13.98
C CYS A 43 -6.74 -16.82 15.33
N ASP A 44 -5.48 -17.17 15.60
CA ASP A 44 -4.82 -16.85 16.87
C ASP A 44 -4.25 -15.41 16.88
N TRP A 45 -5.14 -14.43 16.81
CA TRP A 45 -4.76 -13.01 16.80
C TRP A 45 -4.56 -12.44 18.20
N SER A 46 -5.16 -13.03 19.23
CA SER A 46 -5.11 -12.58 20.63
C SER A 46 -3.71 -12.66 21.23
N HIS A 47 -2.87 -13.59 20.77
CA HIS A 47 -1.47 -13.72 21.20
C HIS A 47 -0.50 -12.81 20.43
N THR A 48 -1.00 -12.00 19.50
CA THR A 48 -0.21 -11.05 18.71
C THR A 48 -0.30 -9.63 19.28
N PRO A 49 0.50 -8.66 18.78
CA PRO A 49 0.33 -7.25 19.13
C PRO A 49 -1.10 -6.67 18.94
N LEU A 50 -1.97 -7.31 18.13
CA LEU A 50 -3.40 -6.94 18.04
C LEU A 50 -4.18 -7.18 19.31
N GLY A 51 -3.79 -8.16 20.13
CA GLY A 51 -4.52 -8.54 21.34
C GLY A 51 -4.59 -7.42 22.38
N GLN A 52 -3.73 -6.41 22.25
CA GLN A 52 -3.72 -5.22 23.11
C GLN A 52 -4.68 -4.13 22.62
N LEU A 53 -5.25 -4.28 21.42
CA LEU A 53 -6.16 -3.33 20.81
C LEU A 53 -7.62 -3.76 20.97
N LEU A 54 -8.52 -2.79 20.92
CA LEU A 54 -9.95 -3.07 20.86
C LEU A 54 -10.31 -3.63 19.48
N ALA A 55 -10.46 -4.95 19.39
CA ALA A 55 -10.91 -5.64 18.19
C ALA A 55 -12.43 -5.57 18.00
N ILE A 56 -12.86 -5.56 16.74
CA ILE A 56 -14.26 -5.65 16.31
C ILE A 56 -14.42 -6.85 15.36
N PRO A 57 -15.60 -7.47 15.18
CA PRO A 57 -16.90 -7.24 15.85
C PRO A 57 -16.85 -7.44 17.36
N THR A 58 -17.97 -7.22 18.07
CA THR A 58 -18.05 -7.29 19.54
C THR A 58 -17.38 -8.56 20.09
N ASP A 59 -16.57 -8.39 21.13
CA ASP A 59 -15.72 -9.42 21.76
C ASP A 59 -14.65 -10.03 20.84
N GLY A 60 -14.33 -9.38 19.71
CA GLY A 60 -13.42 -9.91 18.70
C GLY A 60 -13.95 -11.16 18.00
N LYS A 61 -15.27 -11.39 18.07
CA LYS A 61 -15.92 -12.58 17.48
C LYS A 61 -15.77 -12.55 15.96
N PRO A 62 -15.13 -13.56 15.32
CA PRO A 62 -14.91 -13.57 13.89
C PRO A 62 -16.20 -13.47 13.09
N ILE A 63 -16.23 -12.68 12.02
CA ILE A 63 -17.42 -12.52 11.16
C ILE A 63 -17.96 -13.87 10.67
N THR A 64 -17.08 -14.80 10.30
CA THR A 64 -17.47 -16.16 9.87
C THR A 64 -18.15 -17.02 10.93
N SER A 65 -18.13 -16.61 12.20
CA SER A 65 -18.75 -17.34 13.32
C SER A 65 -20.12 -16.77 13.76
N TRP A 66 -20.60 -15.72 13.10
CA TRP A 66 -21.95 -15.19 13.31
C TRP A 66 -22.95 -16.02 12.52
N ALA A 67 -24.14 -16.24 13.09
CA ALA A 67 -25.23 -16.93 12.40
C ALA A 67 -25.66 -16.16 11.15
N ASN A 68 -25.64 -14.83 11.22
CA ASN A 68 -25.89 -13.93 10.11
C ASN A 68 -24.68 -13.00 9.90
N PRO A 69 -23.94 -13.12 8.79
CA PRO A 69 -22.82 -12.22 8.48
C PRO A 69 -23.23 -10.74 8.37
N ASP A 70 -24.44 -10.43 7.92
CA ASP A 70 -24.91 -9.04 7.78
C ASP A 70 -25.05 -8.35 9.15
N GLU A 71 -25.44 -9.10 10.18
CA GLU A 71 -25.47 -8.61 11.56
C GLU A 71 -24.06 -8.33 12.08
N ALA A 72 -23.09 -9.17 11.73
CA ALA A 72 -21.69 -8.97 12.09
C ALA A 72 -21.13 -7.70 11.44
N TYR A 73 -21.38 -7.49 10.14
CA TYR A 73 -20.97 -6.27 9.43
C TYR A 73 -21.69 -5.02 9.96
N THR A 74 -22.98 -5.15 10.32
CA THR A 74 -23.73 -4.06 10.96
C THR A 74 -23.10 -3.68 12.31
N ASP A 75 -22.66 -4.67 13.10
CA ASP A 75 -21.96 -4.42 14.35
C ASP A 75 -20.61 -3.73 14.13
N VAL A 76 -19.82 -4.18 13.14
CA VAL A 76 -18.56 -3.53 12.73
C VAL A 76 -18.79 -2.05 12.41
N VAL A 77 -19.78 -1.75 11.56
CA VAL A 77 -20.10 -0.36 11.18
C VAL A 77 -20.52 0.47 12.40
N ARG A 78 -21.34 -0.11 13.30
CA ARG A 78 -21.78 0.56 14.53
C ARG A 78 -20.60 0.93 15.42
N GLN A 79 -19.66 0.01 15.61
CA GLN A 79 -18.47 0.25 16.44
C GLN A 79 -17.52 1.27 15.81
N ILE A 80 -17.30 1.22 14.49
CA ILE A 80 -16.52 2.23 13.77
C ILE A 80 -17.13 3.62 13.95
N ARG A 81 -18.46 3.77 13.83
CA ARG A 81 -19.13 5.06 14.06
C ARG A 81 -18.90 5.58 15.48
N LYS A 82 -18.98 4.70 16.49
CA LYS A 82 -18.68 5.06 17.88
C LYS A 82 -17.25 5.58 18.00
N LEU A 83 -16.26 4.84 17.50
CA LEU A 83 -14.86 5.23 17.53
C LEU A 83 -14.63 6.61 16.88
N LEU A 84 -15.23 6.88 15.72
CA LEU A 84 -15.11 8.17 15.04
C LEU A 84 -15.77 9.32 15.82
N SER A 85 -16.92 9.08 16.44
CA SER A 85 -17.65 10.12 17.19
C SER A 85 -16.90 10.60 18.45
N HIS A 86 -16.09 9.74 19.07
CA HIS A 86 -15.23 10.13 20.21
C HIS A 86 -14.06 11.05 19.80
N HIS A 87 -13.57 10.95 18.56
CA HIS A 87 -12.47 11.80 18.06
C HIS A 87 -12.94 13.22 17.70
N SER A 88 -14.21 13.41 17.33
CA SER A 88 -14.76 14.72 16.96
C SER A 88 -15.10 15.60 18.18
N LYS A 89 -15.40 14.99 19.34
CA LYS A 89 -15.58 15.72 20.61
C LYS A 89 -14.27 16.27 21.20
N ALA A 90 -13.14 15.59 20.98
CA ALA A 90 -11.83 16.08 21.44
C ALA A 90 -11.39 17.35 20.69
N ALA A 91 -11.72 17.48 19.40
CA ALA A 91 -11.41 18.67 18.60
C ALA A 91 -12.29 19.90 18.93
N SER A 92 -13.47 19.69 19.51
CA SER A 92 -14.43 20.77 19.80
C SER A 92 -14.33 21.33 21.23
N ILE A 93 -13.57 20.69 22.12
CA ILE A 93 -13.35 21.19 23.50
C ILE A 93 -12.21 22.24 23.55
N GLN A 94 -11.31 22.27 22.57
CA GLN A 94 -10.15 23.20 22.59
C GLN A 94 -10.43 24.59 21.98
N THR A 95 -11.62 24.85 21.41
CA THR A 95 -11.96 26.17 20.83
C THR A 95 -12.87 27.02 21.71
N ALA A 96 -13.42 26.47 22.82
CA ALA A 96 -14.41 27.17 23.65
C ALA A 96 -13.84 27.91 24.88
N ALA A 97 -12.53 27.83 25.14
CA ALA A 97 -11.93 28.38 26.35
C ALA A 97 -11.31 29.79 26.20
N ASN A 98 -11.43 30.47 25.06
CA ASN A 98 -10.79 31.77 24.86
C ASN A 98 -11.68 32.88 24.29
N VAL A 99 -12.93 32.97 24.76
CA VAL A 99 -13.71 34.20 24.63
C VAL A 99 -14.47 34.45 25.94
N SER A 100 -13.89 35.26 26.82
CA SER A 100 -14.60 35.85 27.96
C SER A 100 -14.25 37.33 28.07
N ALA A 101 -15.04 38.11 27.37
CA ALA A 101 -15.61 39.41 27.73
C ALA A 101 -16.39 39.80 26.46
N HIS A 102 -17.70 40.06 26.47
CA HIS A 102 -18.26 41.34 26.86
C HIS A 102 -19.75 41.20 27.27
N THR A 103 -20.16 42.13 28.13
CA THR A 103 -21.41 42.33 28.85
C THR A 103 -22.69 42.25 27.99
N PRO A 104 -23.83 41.75 28.52
CA PRO A 104 -25.10 41.74 27.81
C PRO A 104 -25.83 43.09 27.92
N GLY A 105 -26.17 43.67 26.76
CA GLY A 105 -27.20 44.70 26.61
C GLY A 105 -28.26 44.20 25.63
N PRO A 106 -29.56 44.44 25.88
CA PRO A 106 -30.63 43.92 25.03
C PRO A 106 -30.74 44.77 23.77
N PHE A 107 -31.08 44.19 22.62
CA PHE A 107 -32.13 44.69 21.70
C PHE A 107 -32.18 43.88 20.40
N SER A 108 -33.41 43.42 20.13
CA SER A 108 -34.11 43.18 18.87
C SER A 108 -33.54 42.31 17.74
N ALA A 109 -34.36 41.31 17.44
CA ALA A 109 -34.35 40.48 16.24
C ALA A 109 -34.63 41.26 14.95
N THR A 110 -33.92 40.90 13.88
CA THR A 110 -34.46 40.87 12.51
C THR A 110 -33.70 39.84 11.68
N ALA A 111 -34.47 39.10 10.87
CA ALA A 111 -34.05 37.92 10.13
C ALA A 111 -33.17 38.21 8.91
N ARG A 112 -32.19 37.32 8.65
CA ARG A 112 -31.64 37.03 7.32
C ARG A 112 -30.98 35.64 7.30
N GLN A 113 -31.51 34.74 6.46
CA GLN A 113 -30.86 33.53 5.96
C GLN A 113 -30.70 33.69 4.43
N PRO A 114 -29.83 32.92 3.75
CA PRO A 114 -28.49 32.47 4.12
C PRO A 114 -27.48 32.81 2.99
N ASP A 115 -26.33 33.40 3.32
CA ASP A 115 -25.21 33.44 2.38
C ASP A 115 -24.59 32.04 2.30
N ARG A 116 -24.82 31.35 1.19
CA ARG A 116 -24.02 30.17 0.82
C ARG A 116 -22.61 30.66 0.53
N PRO A 117 -21.56 30.20 1.23
CA PRO A 117 -20.21 30.50 0.78
C PRO A 117 -20.01 29.88 -0.61
N GLN A 118 -19.74 30.74 -1.58
CA GLN A 118 -19.30 30.38 -2.92
C GLN A 118 -18.10 29.44 -2.78
N ARG A 119 -18.29 28.13 -3.08
CA ARG A 119 -17.19 27.17 -3.08
C ARG A 119 -16.23 27.55 -4.20
N SER A 120 -15.02 27.93 -3.83
CA SER A 120 -13.90 28.09 -4.75
C SER A 120 -13.67 26.75 -5.48
N SER A 121 -13.92 26.74 -6.78
CA SER A 121 -13.68 25.62 -7.69
C SER A 121 -12.20 25.38 -8.00
N ASN A 122 -11.30 26.05 -7.28
CA ASN A 122 -9.84 25.90 -7.36
C ASN A 122 -9.24 25.62 -5.98
N LEU A 123 -9.67 24.52 -5.35
CA LEU A 123 -8.99 23.95 -4.18
C LEU A 123 -8.13 22.74 -4.59
N ARG A 124 -7.31 22.89 -5.64
CA ARG A 124 -6.21 21.96 -5.92
C ARG A 124 -5.14 22.19 -4.85
N LEU A 125 -5.36 21.62 -3.67
CA LEU A 125 -4.31 21.47 -2.66
C LEU A 125 -3.20 20.62 -3.30
N ARG A 126 -2.00 21.21 -3.47
CA ARG A 126 -0.81 20.46 -3.89
C ARG A 126 -0.58 19.34 -2.88
N LYS A 127 -0.56 18.10 -3.36
CA LYS A 127 -0.30 16.94 -2.52
C LYS A 127 1.22 16.84 -2.37
N GLU A 128 1.77 17.38 -1.28
CA GLU A 128 3.19 17.16 -0.98
C GLU A 128 3.39 15.70 -0.62
N PHE A 129 3.95 14.92 -1.55
CA PHE A 129 4.27 13.52 -1.32
C PHE A 129 5.49 13.41 -0.42
N THR A 130 5.29 12.80 0.75
CA THR A 130 6.34 12.57 1.72
C THR A 130 7.28 11.46 1.25
N ASP A 131 8.49 11.40 1.80
CA ASP A 131 9.38 10.27 1.52
C ASP A 131 8.74 8.93 1.90
N TYR A 132 7.88 8.92 2.93
CA TYR A 132 7.09 7.74 3.27
C TYR A 132 6.14 7.29 2.15
N ASP A 133 5.48 8.23 1.47
CA ASP A 133 4.59 7.89 0.35
C ASP A 133 5.38 7.29 -0.82
N LYS A 134 6.61 7.77 -1.05
CA LYS A 134 7.52 7.23 -2.06
C LYS A 134 8.04 5.83 -1.68
N ASP A 135 8.40 5.62 -0.42
CA ASP A 135 8.81 4.31 0.11
C ASP A 135 7.66 3.29 -0.06
N GLN A 136 6.44 3.69 0.29
CA GLN A 136 5.25 2.84 0.14
C GLN A 136 4.99 2.49 -1.32
N PHE A 137 5.07 3.47 -2.23
CA PHE A 137 4.89 3.26 -3.66
C PHE A 137 5.98 2.36 -4.27
N ALA A 138 7.25 2.51 -3.85
CA ALA A 138 8.33 1.64 -4.26
C ALA A 138 8.03 0.18 -3.87
N HIS A 139 7.62 -0.03 -2.62
CA HIS A 139 7.34 -1.37 -2.10
C HIS A 139 6.11 -2.00 -2.74
N SER A 140 5.01 -1.26 -2.90
CA SER A 140 3.80 -1.75 -3.58
C SER A 140 4.09 -2.11 -5.04
N GLY A 141 4.84 -1.26 -5.74
CA GLY A 141 5.31 -1.55 -7.09
C GLY A 141 6.17 -2.82 -7.17
N PHE A 142 7.13 -3.02 -6.26
CA PHE A 142 7.93 -4.24 -6.24
C PHE A 142 7.08 -5.50 -6.01
N GLN A 143 6.10 -5.46 -5.10
CA GLN A 143 5.18 -6.57 -4.87
C GLN A 143 4.28 -6.82 -6.08
N TYR A 144 3.83 -5.76 -6.75
CA TYR A 144 3.07 -5.85 -7.99
C TYR A 144 3.88 -6.56 -9.08
N ILE A 145 5.12 -6.11 -9.33
CA ILE A 145 6.04 -6.71 -10.30
C ILE A 145 6.25 -8.20 -9.98
N LYS A 146 6.49 -8.55 -8.71
CA LYS A 146 6.67 -9.94 -8.30
C LYS A 146 5.46 -10.82 -8.68
N ARG A 147 4.25 -10.39 -8.35
CA ARG A 147 3.00 -11.11 -8.68
C ARG A 147 2.78 -11.20 -10.19
N PHE A 148 3.06 -10.10 -10.89
CA PHE A 148 2.95 -10.05 -12.35
C PHE A 148 3.89 -11.09 -12.99
N PHE A 149 5.16 -11.16 -12.57
CA PHE A 149 6.12 -12.13 -13.07
C PHE A 149 5.70 -13.58 -12.77
N GLU A 150 5.21 -13.84 -11.56
CA GLU A 150 4.71 -15.17 -11.16
C GLU A 150 3.59 -15.66 -12.09
N ASN A 151 2.59 -14.80 -12.32
CA ASN A 151 1.47 -15.10 -13.20
C ASN A 151 1.93 -15.26 -14.67
N SER A 152 2.74 -14.32 -15.17
CA SER A 152 3.21 -14.31 -16.55
C SER A 152 4.10 -15.50 -16.88
N LEU A 153 4.94 -15.98 -15.95
CA LEU A 153 5.72 -17.21 -16.12
C LEU A 153 4.83 -18.45 -16.18
N GLY A 154 3.79 -18.52 -15.35
CA GLY A 154 2.80 -19.59 -15.38
C GLY A 154 2.01 -19.64 -16.69
N GLU A 155 1.57 -18.46 -17.17
CA GLU A 155 0.92 -18.35 -18.47
C GLU A 155 1.86 -18.72 -19.62
N LEU A 156 3.12 -18.29 -19.58
CA LEU A 156 4.10 -18.58 -20.63
C LEU A 156 4.30 -20.08 -20.82
N GLY A 157 4.44 -20.84 -19.72
CA GLY A 157 4.57 -22.29 -19.77
C GLY A 157 3.30 -22.99 -20.23
N THR A 158 2.12 -22.47 -19.88
CA THR A 158 0.82 -23.01 -20.32
C THR A 158 0.61 -22.83 -21.82
N ARG A 159 1.03 -21.68 -22.38
CA ARG A 159 0.83 -21.34 -23.80
C ARG A 159 1.87 -21.93 -24.74
N ASN A 160 3.05 -22.31 -24.24
CA ASN A 160 4.17 -22.78 -25.06
C ASN A 160 4.70 -24.14 -24.57
N PRO A 161 4.28 -25.26 -25.19
CA PRO A 161 4.82 -26.58 -24.88
C PRO A 161 6.35 -26.59 -25.00
N GLY A 162 7.04 -27.11 -23.97
CA GLY A 162 8.50 -27.16 -23.91
C GLY A 162 9.17 -25.94 -23.26
N VAL A 163 8.39 -24.90 -22.90
CA VAL A 163 8.86 -23.75 -22.11
C VAL A 163 8.44 -23.90 -20.65
N GLN A 164 9.36 -23.67 -19.72
CA GLN A 164 9.09 -23.67 -18.28
C GLN A 164 9.60 -22.38 -17.66
N GLY A 165 8.72 -21.68 -16.94
CA GLY A 165 9.08 -20.52 -16.14
C GLY A 165 9.23 -20.90 -14.67
N THR A 166 10.28 -20.43 -14.01
CA THR A 166 10.44 -20.59 -12.56
C THR A 166 10.77 -19.24 -11.94
N MET A 167 10.21 -19.00 -10.76
CA MET A 167 10.53 -17.83 -9.95
C MET A 167 11.06 -18.30 -8.60
N ARG A 168 12.11 -17.65 -8.09
CA ARG A 168 12.65 -17.91 -6.76
C ARG A 168 12.76 -16.61 -5.98
N SER A 169 12.19 -16.57 -4.77
CA SER A 169 12.39 -15.47 -3.85
C SER A 169 13.70 -15.70 -3.08
N ILE A 170 14.67 -14.80 -3.23
CA ILE A 170 15.93 -14.87 -2.46
C ILE A 170 15.72 -14.22 -1.09
N SER A 171 14.99 -13.10 -1.05
CA SER A 171 14.63 -12.36 0.15
C SER A 171 13.34 -11.56 -0.07
N ASP A 172 12.90 -10.81 0.94
CA ASP A 172 11.75 -9.90 0.84
C ASP A 172 11.97 -8.73 -0.13
N VAL A 173 13.24 -8.47 -0.46
CA VAL A 173 13.66 -7.35 -1.31
C VAL A 173 14.33 -7.81 -2.61
N ARG A 174 14.44 -9.11 -2.87
CA ARG A 174 15.06 -9.64 -4.09
C ARG A 174 14.45 -10.98 -4.52
N PHE A 175 14.10 -11.08 -5.79
CA PHE A 175 13.69 -12.34 -6.42
C PHE A 175 14.36 -12.52 -7.78
N THR A 176 14.32 -13.76 -8.28
CA THR A 176 14.82 -14.12 -9.60
C THR A 176 13.75 -14.83 -10.40
N ALA A 177 13.83 -14.64 -11.71
CA ALA A 177 13.02 -15.35 -12.70
C ALA A 177 13.94 -16.01 -13.70
N SER A 178 13.65 -17.26 -14.05
CA SER A 178 14.39 -18.04 -15.04
C SER A 178 13.41 -18.76 -15.96
N ILE A 179 13.64 -18.62 -17.26
CA ILE A 179 12.86 -19.27 -18.32
C ILE A 179 13.74 -20.33 -18.97
N TYR A 180 13.18 -21.53 -19.09
CA TYR A 180 13.81 -22.70 -19.66
C TYR A 180 13.09 -23.10 -20.94
N ARG A 181 13.85 -23.58 -21.93
CA ARG A 181 13.32 -24.32 -23.09
C ARG A 181 14.09 -25.63 -23.20
N ASP A 182 13.37 -26.75 -23.23
CA ASP A 182 13.96 -28.09 -23.30
C ASP A 182 15.04 -28.34 -22.22
N GLY A 183 14.81 -27.81 -21.00
CA GLY A 183 15.71 -27.95 -19.86
C GLY A 183 16.92 -27.01 -19.83
N ARG A 184 17.10 -26.14 -20.84
CA ARG A 184 18.18 -25.14 -20.88
C ARG A 184 17.64 -23.75 -20.52
N VAL A 185 18.39 -22.99 -19.72
CA VAL A 185 18.08 -21.59 -19.42
C VAL A 185 18.24 -20.77 -20.71
N ILE A 186 17.16 -20.12 -21.14
CA ILE A 186 17.13 -19.25 -22.32
C ILE A 186 17.04 -17.76 -21.94
N ALA A 187 16.49 -17.45 -20.77
CA ALA A 187 16.49 -16.11 -20.21
C ALA A 187 16.41 -16.17 -18.70
N GLU A 188 17.04 -15.20 -18.03
CA GLU A 188 16.95 -15.05 -16.59
C GLU A 188 17.10 -13.58 -16.19
N CYS A 189 16.56 -13.25 -15.02
CA CYS A 189 16.77 -11.96 -14.39
C CYS A 189 16.72 -12.05 -12.86
N ALA A 190 17.31 -11.05 -12.23
CA ALA A 190 17.16 -10.73 -10.82
C ALA A 190 16.55 -9.33 -10.70
N ILE A 191 15.55 -9.18 -9.84
CA ILE A 191 14.91 -7.90 -9.55
C ILE A 191 15.02 -7.67 -8.04
N ALA A 192 15.46 -6.48 -7.65
CA ALA A 192 15.64 -6.12 -6.24
C ALA A 192 15.14 -4.69 -5.95
N ILE A 193 14.75 -4.43 -4.71
CA ILE A 193 14.36 -3.11 -4.22
C ILE A 193 15.33 -2.65 -3.13
N GLY A 194 15.71 -1.37 -3.14
CA GLY A 194 16.45 -0.77 -2.03
C GLY A 194 17.91 -1.20 -1.89
N GLU A 195 18.52 -1.77 -2.94
CA GLU A 195 19.97 -2.01 -2.99
C GLU A 195 20.76 -0.68 -3.11
N ASN A 196 22.04 -0.72 -3.52
CA ASN A 196 23.06 0.36 -3.50
C ASN A 196 22.68 1.76 -4.05
N PHE A 197 21.46 1.98 -4.57
CA PHE A 197 21.01 3.18 -5.29
C PHE A 197 19.77 3.85 -4.68
N GLY A 198 19.55 3.67 -3.38
CA GLY A 198 18.53 4.38 -2.60
C GLY A 198 17.32 3.53 -2.25
N ARG A 199 16.60 3.94 -1.20
CA ARG A 199 15.51 3.14 -0.59
C ARG A 199 14.31 2.93 -1.53
N ASN A 200 14.16 3.80 -2.53
CA ASN A 200 12.97 3.90 -3.38
C ASN A 200 13.28 3.60 -4.84
N SER A 201 14.24 2.71 -5.07
CA SER A 201 14.58 2.26 -6.41
C SER A 201 14.47 0.74 -6.53
N ILE A 202 14.01 0.29 -7.69
CA ILE A 202 13.91 -1.11 -8.07
C ILE A 202 14.90 -1.34 -9.20
N THR A 203 15.83 -2.26 -8.99
CA THR A 203 16.85 -2.63 -9.97
C THR A 203 16.44 -3.89 -10.72
N TYR A 204 16.85 -3.96 -11.97
CA TYR A 204 16.75 -5.14 -12.81
C TYR A 204 18.15 -5.52 -13.29
N SER A 205 18.48 -6.80 -13.14
CA SER A 205 19.70 -7.41 -13.67
C SER A 205 19.32 -8.58 -14.53
N GLY A 206 19.88 -8.69 -15.72
CA GLY A 206 19.66 -9.83 -16.60
C GLY A 206 20.53 -11.05 -16.29
N GLN A 207 21.15 -11.10 -15.11
CA GLN A 207 21.92 -12.26 -14.64
C GLN A 207 21.61 -12.47 -13.16
N VAL A 208 21.37 -13.72 -12.77
CA VAL A 208 20.98 -14.04 -11.39
C VAL A 208 22.12 -13.82 -10.39
N SER A 209 23.36 -14.10 -10.81
CA SER A 209 24.57 -14.04 -9.98
C SER A 209 25.32 -12.70 -10.04
N SER A 210 24.81 -11.71 -10.77
CA SER A 210 25.49 -10.42 -10.90
C SER A 210 25.15 -9.48 -9.75
N ASN A 211 26.17 -8.77 -9.27
CA ASN A 211 26.02 -7.64 -8.34
C ASN A 211 25.78 -6.31 -9.09
N GLY A 212 25.75 -6.35 -10.43
CA GLY A 212 25.39 -5.23 -11.28
C GLY A 212 23.93 -5.27 -11.70
N TYR A 213 23.44 -4.14 -12.20
CA TYR A 213 22.10 -3.96 -12.74
C TYR A 213 22.22 -3.47 -14.18
N ASN A 214 21.26 -3.87 -15.01
CA ASN A 214 21.10 -3.37 -16.36
C ASN A 214 20.19 -2.14 -16.37
N GLU A 215 19.20 -2.12 -15.48
CA GLU A 215 18.17 -1.09 -15.45
C GLU A 215 17.76 -0.74 -14.02
N ILE A 216 17.30 0.49 -13.81
CA ILE A 216 16.83 0.97 -12.52
C ILE A 216 15.59 1.85 -12.69
N LEU A 217 14.56 1.55 -11.92
CA LEU A 217 13.38 2.36 -11.77
C LEU A 217 13.47 3.11 -10.45
N SER A 218 13.45 4.44 -10.50
CA SER A 218 13.40 5.29 -9.32
C SER A 218 11.99 5.83 -9.13
N VAL A 219 11.57 5.97 -7.88
CA VAL A 219 10.30 6.65 -7.56
C VAL A 219 10.50 8.16 -7.62
N GLU A 220 9.74 8.82 -8.50
CA GLU A 220 9.60 10.27 -8.56
C GLU A 220 8.15 10.66 -8.20
N ALA A 221 7.97 11.88 -7.70
CA ALA A 221 6.66 12.40 -7.35
C ALA A 221 6.52 13.83 -7.87
N ASP A 222 5.40 14.10 -8.53
CA ASP A 222 5.01 15.43 -8.98
C ASP A 222 3.93 16.01 -8.06
N ASP A 223 3.44 17.22 -8.36
CA ASP A 223 2.35 17.86 -7.61
C ASP A 223 1.01 17.06 -7.62
N GLN A 224 0.90 16.01 -8.44
CA GLN A 224 -0.34 15.25 -8.68
C GLN A 224 -0.22 13.77 -8.34
N ASP A 225 0.87 13.09 -8.72
CA ASP A 225 1.02 11.63 -8.60
C ASP A 225 2.46 11.18 -8.30
N ILE A 226 2.60 10.01 -7.68
CA ILE A 226 3.85 9.26 -7.54
C ILE A 226 3.95 8.27 -8.71
N HIS A 227 5.13 8.14 -9.31
CA HIS A 227 5.37 7.27 -10.46
C HIS A 227 6.79 6.71 -10.46
N PHE A 228 6.99 5.62 -11.20
CA PHE A 228 8.32 5.12 -11.51
C PHE A 228 8.88 5.83 -12.75
N LYS A 229 10.20 5.94 -12.78
CA LYS A 229 10.94 6.45 -13.92
C LYS A 229 12.22 5.66 -14.13
N SER A 230 12.44 5.20 -15.35
CA SER A 230 13.69 4.55 -15.75
C SER A 230 14.81 5.57 -15.84
N GLN A 231 15.97 5.23 -15.26
CA GLN A 231 17.16 6.10 -15.36
C GLN A 231 18.12 5.68 -16.47
N MET A 232 18.11 4.41 -16.90
CA MET A 232 19.04 3.91 -17.91
C MET A 232 18.29 3.77 -19.25
N GLY A 233 18.33 4.86 -20.03
CA GLY A 233 17.62 4.93 -21.32
C GLY A 233 18.27 4.07 -22.40
N SER A 234 17.87 2.80 -22.52
CA SER A 234 18.23 1.94 -23.67
C SER A 234 17.04 1.64 -24.61
N SER A 235 15.81 1.96 -24.21
CA SER A 235 14.64 1.90 -25.11
C SER A 235 14.26 3.31 -25.57
N LEU A 236 14.11 3.49 -26.88
CA LEU A 236 13.73 4.74 -27.57
C LEU A 236 12.41 5.36 -27.06
N ASN A 237 11.62 4.62 -26.25
CA ASN A 237 10.37 5.08 -25.64
C ASN A 237 10.41 5.25 -24.09
N GLY A 238 11.47 4.83 -23.40
CA GLY A 238 11.46 4.66 -21.93
C GLY A 238 12.04 5.80 -21.09
N ARG A 239 12.73 6.76 -21.71
CA ARG A 239 13.52 7.76 -20.96
C ARG A 239 12.69 8.90 -20.34
N ASN A 240 11.41 9.00 -20.68
CA ASN A 240 10.53 10.11 -20.29
C ASN A 240 9.10 9.70 -19.93
N SER A 241 8.80 8.40 -19.86
CA SER A 241 7.48 7.91 -19.48
C SER A 241 7.38 7.77 -17.96
N LYS A 242 6.35 8.41 -17.39
CA LYS A 242 5.93 8.14 -16.01
C LYS A 242 5.28 6.77 -16.00
N LEU A 243 5.89 5.82 -15.31
CA LEU A 243 5.41 4.45 -15.26
C LEU A 243 4.55 4.26 -14.01
N SER A 244 3.36 3.69 -14.19
CA SER A 244 2.58 3.11 -13.10
C SER A 244 3.25 1.82 -12.60
N GLU A 245 2.71 1.21 -11.53
CA GLU A 245 3.16 -0.12 -11.07
C GLU A 245 3.03 -1.18 -12.18
N GLU A 246 1.94 -1.11 -12.94
CA GLU A 246 1.69 -1.97 -14.10
C GLU A 246 2.72 -1.70 -15.21
N GLY A 247 2.92 -0.42 -15.59
CA GLY A 247 3.90 -0.07 -16.61
C GLY A 247 5.34 -0.43 -16.22
N ALA A 248 5.68 -0.39 -14.93
CA ALA A 248 6.96 -0.85 -14.42
C ALA A 248 7.12 -2.38 -14.55
N ALA A 249 6.06 -3.14 -14.27
CA ALA A 249 6.06 -4.59 -14.42
C ALA A 249 6.19 -5.02 -15.89
N GLU A 250 5.39 -4.41 -16.78
CA GLU A 250 5.48 -4.65 -18.22
C GLU A 250 6.87 -4.31 -18.76
N PHE A 251 7.44 -3.18 -18.35
CA PHE A 251 8.76 -2.76 -18.78
C PHE A 251 9.85 -3.78 -18.42
N PHE A 252 9.89 -4.27 -17.18
CA PHE A 252 10.86 -5.30 -16.79
C PHE A 252 10.56 -6.66 -17.44
N TRP A 253 9.30 -7.00 -17.65
CA TRP A 253 8.91 -8.22 -18.34
C TRP A 253 9.38 -8.20 -19.79
N ASP A 254 9.23 -7.08 -20.49
CA ASP A 254 9.72 -6.88 -21.85
C ASP A 254 11.24 -7.01 -21.94
N LEU A 255 11.99 -6.57 -20.92
CA LEU A 255 13.44 -6.79 -20.86
C LEU A 255 13.81 -8.28 -20.75
N LEU A 256 13.00 -9.07 -20.05
CA LEU A 256 13.22 -10.52 -19.92
C LEU A 256 12.84 -11.24 -21.22
N ILE A 257 11.65 -10.96 -21.76
CA ILE A 257 11.13 -11.62 -22.97
C ILE A 257 11.85 -11.17 -24.24
N GLY A 258 12.30 -9.91 -24.33
CA GLY A 258 13.06 -9.40 -25.46
C GLY A 258 14.37 -10.16 -25.69
N ARG A 259 14.91 -10.85 -24.68
CA ARG A 259 16.07 -11.74 -24.81
C ARG A 259 15.74 -13.08 -25.47
N LEU A 260 14.48 -13.49 -25.46
CA LEU A 260 14.02 -14.72 -26.12
C LEU A 260 13.85 -14.56 -27.64
N GLN A 261 13.76 -13.32 -28.12
CA GLN A 261 13.51 -12.98 -29.52
C GLN A 261 14.79 -12.66 -30.31
N ARG A 262 15.96 -12.69 -29.65
CA ARG A 262 17.28 -12.53 -30.30
C ARG A 262 17.97 -13.87 -30.45
#